data_AF-A0AAJ3E0T9-F1
#
_entry.id   AF-A0AAJ3E0T9-F1
#
_cell.length_a   1.000
_cell.length_b   1.000
_cell.length_c   1.000
_cell.angle_alpha   90.00
_cell.angle_beta   90.00
_cell.angle_gamma   90.00
#
_symmetry.space_group_name_H-M   'P 1'
#
loop_
_entity.id
_entity.type
_entity.pdbx_description
1 polymer ?
#
loop_
_entity_poly.entity_id
_entity_poly.type
_entity_poly.pdbx_seq_one_letter_code
_entity_poly.pdbx_strand_id
1 'polypeptide(L)' 'MEKMNREQLTQMLSRAVHRWFRYYGLERDNYASQVLCNAALEFYNEGYRSEDDIATILIGTYVGIDATKINAPTSAAVH' A
#
# COMPACT_ATOMS: atom_id res chain seq x y z
N MET A 1 -11.08 -14.79 18.45
CA MET A 1 -10.64 -14.06 17.24
C MET A 1 -9.65 -14.94 16.51
N GLU A 2 -10.09 -15.54 15.41
CA GLU A 2 -9.27 -16.43 14.59
C GLU A 2 -8.09 -15.61 14.03
N LYS A 3 -6.86 -15.95 14.44
CA LYS A 3 -5.66 -15.26 13.97
C LYS A 3 -5.47 -15.65 12.51
N MET A 4 -5.73 -14.72 11.58
CA MET A 4 -5.46 -14.90 10.16
C MET A 4 -4.03 -15.45 9.97
N ASN A 5 -3.91 -16.62 9.35
CA ASN A 5 -2.63 -17.26 9.10
C ASN A 5 -1.74 -16.31 8.28
N ARG A 6 -0.42 -16.34 8.53
CA ARG A 6 0.54 -15.49 7.83
C ARG A 6 0.45 -15.63 6.30
N GLU A 7 0.16 -16.84 5.81
CA GLU A 7 -0.06 -17.10 4.38
C GLU A 7 -1.31 -16.39 3.84
N GLN A 8 -2.42 -16.44 4.57
CA GLN A 8 -3.66 -15.75 4.21
C GLN A 8 -3.45 -14.23 4.22
N LEU A 9 -2.70 -13.72 5.20
CA LEU A 9 -2.29 -12.31 5.24
C LEU A 9 -1.47 -11.94 3.99
N THR A 10 -0.40 -12.69 3.70
CA THR A 10 0.43 -12.43 2.52
C THR A 10 -0.39 -12.47 1.22
N GLN A 11 -1.34 -13.40 1.08
CA GLN A 11 -2.22 -13.46 -0.07
C GLN A 11 -3.13 -12.24 -0.17
N MET A 12 -3.73 -11.80 0.94
CA MET A 12 -4.58 -10.61 0.98
C MET A 12 -3.79 -9.34 0.62
N LEU A 13 -2.62 -9.14 1.22
CA LEU A 13 -1.75 -7.99 0.93
C LEU A 13 -1.27 -8.00 -0.52
N SER A 14 -0.87 -9.15 -1.04
CA SER A 14 -0.45 -9.31 -2.44
C SER A 14 -1.56 -8.96 -3.43
N ARG A 15 -2.81 -9.35 -3.14
CA ARG A 15 -3.98 -8.98 -3.96
C ARG A 15 -4.27 -7.48 -3.89
N ALA A 16 -4.21 -6.88 -2.70
CA ALA A 16 -4.39 -5.44 -2.54
C ALA A 16 -3.34 -4.63 -3.33
N VAL A 17 -2.06 -5.02 -3.22
CA VAL A 17 -0.95 -4.44 -4.00
C VAL A 17 -1.19 -4.63 -5.50
N HIS A 18 -1.65 -5.80 -5.93
CA HIS A 18 -1.93 -6.04 -7.34
C HIS A 18 -3.09 -5.19 -7.87
N ARG A 19 -4.13 -4.94 -7.07
CA ARG A 19 -5.21 -3.99 -7.41
C ARG A 19 -4.67 -2.58 -7.59
N TRP A 20 -3.74 -2.16 -6.73
CA TRP A 20 -3.07 -0.86 -6.84
C TRP A 20 -2.33 -0.73 -8.18
N PHE A 21 -1.50 -1.71 -8.54
CA PHE A 21 -0.80 -1.71 -9.83
C PHE A 21 -1.77 -1.67 -11.02
N ARG A 22 -2.85 -2.46 -10.93
CA ARG A 22 -3.89 -2.50 -11.97
C ARG A 22 -4.64 -1.17 -12.09
N TYR A 23 -4.90 -0.49 -10.98
CA TYR A 23 -5.57 0.82 -10.97
C TYR A 23 -4.72 1.88 -11.68
N TYR A 24 -3.42 1.90 -11.41
CA TYR A 24 -2.49 2.84 -12.06
C TYR A 24 -1.97 2.36 -13.43
N GLY A 25 -2.31 1.12 -13.84
CA GLY A 25 -1.83 0.54 -15.10
C GLY A 25 -0.31 0.38 -15.16
N LEU A 26 0.37 0.28 -14.01
CA LEU A 26 1.82 0.23 -13.91
C LEU A 26 2.32 -1.21 -14.02
N GLU A 27 3.51 -1.38 -14.60
CA GLU A 27 4.20 -2.66 -14.56
C GLU A 27 4.60 -3.01 -13.12
N ARG A 28 4.66 -4.30 -12.83
CA ARG A 28 5.03 -4.78 -11.50
C ARG A 28 6.51 -4.54 -11.27
N ASP A 29 6.81 -3.43 -10.60
CA ASP A 29 8.15 -3.11 -10.15
C ASP A 29 8.45 -3.76 -8.79
N ASN A 30 9.65 -4.32 -8.63
CA ASN A 30 10.02 -5.07 -7.43
C ASN A 30 10.20 -4.15 -6.21
N TYR A 31 10.65 -2.91 -6.42
CA TYR A 31 10.79 -1.90 -5.36
C TYR A 31 9.42 -1.39 -4.91
N ALA A 32 8.55 -1.00 -5.84
CA ALA A 32 7.19 -0.57 -5.53
C ALA A 32 6.36 -1.68 -4.88
N SER A 33 6.53 -2.93 -5.32
CA SER A 33 5.88 -4.08 -4.70
C SER A 33 6.29 -4.23 -3.23
N GLN A 34 7.57 -4.00 -2.90
CA GLN A 34 8.05 -4.09 -1.53
C GLN A 34 7.53 -2.95 -0.65
N VAL A 35 7.53 -1.71 -1.15
CA VAL A 35 6.98 -0.54 -0.44
C VAL A 35 5.49 -0.71 -0.17
N LEU A 36 4.71 -1.08 -1.19
CA LEU A 36 3.26 -1.28 -1.06
C LEU A 36 2.92 -2.45 -0.15
N CYS A 37 3.70 -3.54 -0.19
CA CYS A 37 3.50 -4.67 0.75
C CYS A 37 3.76 -4.25 2.20
N ASN A 38 4.79 -3.43 2.47
CA ASN A 38 5.05 -2.95 3.81
C ASN A 38 3.94 -2.01 4.29
N ALA A 39 3.52 -1.05 3.46
CA ALA A 39 2.41 -0.16 3.77
C ALA A 39 1.10 -0.91 4.03
N ALA A 40 0.79 -1.92 3.20
CA ALA A 40 -0.37 -2.77 3.37
C ALA A 40 -0.35 -3.53 4.72
N LEU A 41 0.84 -3.96 5.16
CA LEU A 41 1.01 -4.58 6.48
C LEU A 41 0.79 -3.58 7.62
N GLU A 42 1.25 -2.34 7.48
CA GLU A 42 1.00 -1.29 8.47
C GLU A 42 -0.49 -1.01 8.60
N PHE A 43 -1.21 -0.84 7.48
CA PHE A 43 -2.67 -0.70 7.49
C PHE A 43 -3.36 -1.89 8.19
N TYR A 44 -2.89 -3.11 7.94
CA TYR A 44 -3.42 -4.27 8.66
C TYR A 44 -3.22 -4.21 10.17
N ASN A 45 -2.09 -3.68 10.63
CA ASN A 45 -1.80 -3.47 12.04
C ASN A 45 -2.62 -2.31 12.64
N GLU A 46 -2.95 -1.29 11.85
CA GLU A 46 -3.85 -0.19 12.25
C GLU A 46 -5.31 -0.64 12.42
N GLY A 47 -5.69 -1.77 11.82
CA GLY A 47 -7.01 -2.38 12.02
C GLY A 47 -7.75 -2.72 10.73
N TYR A 48 -7.19 -2.42 9.55
CA TYR A 48 -7.82 -2.74 8.28
C TYR A 48 -7.71 -4.25 7.99
N ARG A 49 -8.85 -4.95 7.97
CA ARG A 49 -8.91 -6.43 7.82
C ARG A 49 -9.42 -6.90 6.46
N SER A 50 -9.62 -5.98 5.52
CA SER A 50 -10.17 -6.27 4.20
C SER A 50 -9.18 -5.92 3.10
N GLU A 51 -9.12 -6.76 2.07
CA GLU A 51 -8.36 -6.50 0.85
C GLU A 51 -8.80 -5.19 0.18
N ASP A 52 -10.10 -4.92 0.18
CA ASP A 52 -10.69 -3.78 -0.52
C ASP A 52 -10.36 -2.45 0.18
N ASP A 53 -10.49 -2.41 1.52
CA ASP A 53 -10.09 -1.27 2.33
C ASP A 53 -8.59 -0.97 2.16
N ILE A 54 -7.74 -1.99 2.27
CA ILE A 54 -6.30 -1.83 2.11
C ILE A 54 -5.96 -1.34 0.69
N ALA A 55 -6.58 -1.90 -0.35
CA ALA A 55 -6.37 -1.45 -1.72
C ALA A 55 -6.81 0.01 -1.92
N THR A 56 -7.97 0.39 -1.37
CA THR A 56 -8.51 1.75 -1.45
C THR A 56 -7.58 2.76 -0.77
N ILE A 57 -7.08 2.43 0.42
CA ILE A 57 -6.14 3.27 1.15
C ILE A 57 -4.81 3.35 0.42
N LEU A 58 -4.28 2.23 -0.11
CA LEU A 58 -3.08 2.26 -0.94
C LEU A 58 -3.27 3.19 -2.14
N ILE A 59 -4.43 3.14 -2.81
CA ILE A 59 -4.73 3.98 -3.98
C ILE A 59 -4.80 5.46 -3.58
N GLY A 60 -5.43 5.78 -2.45
CA GLY A 60 -5.58 7.15 -1.95
C GLY A 60 -4.30 7.75 -1.35
N THR A 61 -3.48 6.94 -0.68
CA THR A 61 -2.25 7.37 0.00
C THR A 61 -1.04 7.36 -0.93
N TYR A 62 -0.93 6.35 -1.80
CA TYR A 62 0.17 6.21 -2.76
C TYR A 62 -0.36 6.49 -4.17
N VAL A 63 -0.35 7.77 -4.56
CA VAL A 63 -0.84 8.21 -5.87
C VAL A 63 0.27 8.09 -6.92
N GLY A 64 0.45 6.88 -7.48
CA GLY A 64 1.50 6.58 -8.44
C GLY A 64 2.91 6.58 -7.83
N ILE A 65 3.84 5.81 -8.42
CA ILE A 65 5.22 5.65 -7.93
C ILE A 65 5.96 7.02 -7.90
N ASP A 66 5.56 7.98 -8.74
CA ASP A 66 6.11 9.33 -8.77
C ASP A 66 5.70 10.26 -7.60
N ALA A 67 4.68 9.93 -6.81
CA ALA A 67 4.37 10.72 -5.60
C ALA A 67 5.47 10.62 -4.53
N THR A 68 6.29 9.55 -4.57
CA THR A 68 7.48 9.43 -3.71
C THR A 68 8.62 10.37 -4.11
N LYS A 69 8.59 10.93 -5.33
CA LYS A 69 9.60 11.89 -5.79
C LYS A 69 9.22 13.35 -5.52
N ILE A 70 7.95 13.65 -5.23
CA ILE A 70 7.46 15.03 -5.11
C ILE A 70 7.11 15.42 -3.67
N ASN A 71 6.85 14.49 -2.74
CA ASN A 71 6.54 14.85 -1.36
C ASN A 71 7.21 13.93 -0.34
N ALA A 72 8.55 13.91 -0.32
CA ALA A 72 9.13 14.14 1.01
C ALA A 72 8.60 15.52 1.41
N PRO A 73 7.89 15.69 2.54
CA PRO A 73 7.61 17.03 3.03
C PRO A 73 8.96 17.66 3.35
N THR A 74 9.59 18.28 2.35
CA THR A 74 10.48 19.40 2.62
C THR A 74 9.57 20.40 3.28
N SER A 75 9.65 20.44 4.60
CA SER A 75 9.04 21.39 5.49
C SER A 75 8.74 22.70 4.77
N ALA A 76 7.50 22.87 4.33
CA ALA A 76 6.91 24.19 4.22
C ALA A 76 6.69 24.64 5.67
N ALA A 77 7.74 25.17 6.29
CA ALA A 77 7.67 25.78 7.60
C ALA A 77 8.46 27.10 7.55
N VAL A 78 7.72 28.16 7.20
CA VAL A 78 7.75 29.50 7.82
C VAL A 78 9.13 30.08 8.16
N HIS A 79 9.56 31.13 7.43
CA HIS A 79 9.37 32.55 7.81
C HIS A 79 9.86 33.49 6.70
#